data_AF-A0A953R454-F1
#
_entry.id   AF-A0A953R454-F1
#
_cell.length_a   1.000
_cell.length_b   1.000
_cell.length_c   1.000
_cell.angle_alpha   90.00
_cell.angle_beta   90.00
_cell.angle_gamma   90.00
#
_symmetry.space_group_name_H-M   'P 1'
#
loop_
_entity.id
_entity.type
_entity.pdbx_description
1 polymer ?
#
loop_
_entity_poly.entity_id
_entity_poly.type
_entity_poly.pdbx_seq_one_letter_code
_entity_poly.pdbx_strand_id
1 'polypeptide(L)'
;MKTTYKIHPAIGIARLGNSTEFYLAPETTYLAPEPNGGLPIQSNPDGTVTEPEQPVTEFKDAQGAIKRQAARFRVYVYDDQTPGGRELQIGDAIQGLNQTSGQIFSGTLADIAWTTYLANKKASWYEFQQLEGEHGYAPNHPLRNAGITDPDSRQKLIIDPGPQTVSVTGVSGYPNTAQFALGQNPGMPQNFPPPLTPNSITTLGEIMANPQGKYGRLVVLGGNGNSGSVNNGMGQPYIHTFANNDGWFDDISDGPVTAQLTVNVTAIDGTKVKKGDVAMQQVTVAVDQSSWVIVGYPRY
;
A
#
# COMPACT_ATOMS: atom_id res chain seq x y z
N MET A 1 -4.77 -18.05 24.13
CA MET A 1 -5.24 -17.10 23.10
C MET A 1 -5.04 -17.79 21.76
N LYS A 2 -6.01 -17.72 20.85
CA LYS A 2 -5.81 -18.20 19.47
C LYS A 2 -4.68 -17.37 18.84
N THR A 3 -3.70 -18.01 18.21
CA THR A 3 -2.67 -17.30 17.43
C THR A 3 -3.34 -16.46 16.34
N THR A 4 -3.02 -15.17 16.28
CA THR A 4 -3.52 -14.25 15.25
C THR A 4 -2.40 -13.45 14.63
N TYR A 5 -2.56 -13.14 13.35
CA TYR A 5 -1.63 -12.37 12.56
C TYR A 5 -2.28 -11.04 12.16
N LYS A 6 -1.57 -9.93 12.37
CA LYS A 6 -2.09 -8.59 12.08
C LYS A 6 -1.07 -7.74 11.34
N ILE A 7 -1.54 -6.89 10.44
CA ILE A 7 -0.69 -5.93 9.74
C ILE A 7 -0.58 -4.66 10.57
N HIS A 8 0.66 -4.19 10.78
CA HIS A 8 0.96 -2.92 11.43
C HIS A 8 1.81 -2.02 10.52
N PRO A 9 1.57 -0.70 10.51
CA PRO A 9 0.46 -0.01 11.18
C PRO A 9 -0.90 -0.39 10.58
N ALA A 10 -2.00 -0.11 11.30
CA ALA A 10 -3.37 -0.32 10.79
C ALA A 10 -3.75 0.71 9.71
N ILE A 11 -3.13 1.89 9.75
CA ILE A 11 -3.19 2.90 8.69
C ILE A 11 -1.75 3.41 8.47
N GLY A 12 -1.17 3.13 7.32
CA GLY A 12 0.12 3.69 6.90
C GLY A 12 -0.06 5.02 6.18
N ILE A 13 0.89 5.93 6.37
CA ILE A 13 0.89 7.25 5.73
C ILE A 13 2.11 7.38 4.82
N ALA A 14 1.86 7.31 3.51
CA ALA A 14 2.82 7.67 2.49
C ALA A 14 2.62 9.13 2.07
N ARG A 15 3.62 9.75 1.45
CA ARG A 15 3.53 11.12 0.95
C ARG A 15 4.16 11.26 -0.42
N LEU A 16 3.51 12.08 -1.23
CA LEU A 16 3.98 12.46 -2.56
C LEU A 16 5.36 13.12 -2.51
N GLY A 17 6.07 13.06 -3.62
CA GLY A 17 7.38 13.68 -3.81
C GLY A 17 7.83 13.44 -5.25
N ASN A 18 8.44 14.44 -5.88
CA ASN A 18 8.85 14.37 -7.28
C ASN A 18 10.27 13.84 -7.49
N SER A 19 10.95 13.38 -6.43
CA SER A 19 12.23 12.68 -6.51
C SER A 19 12.04 11.17 -6.68
N THR A 20 13.01 10.53 -7.32
CA THR A 20 13.13 9.06 -7.32
C THR A 20 13.59 8.52 -5.97
N GLU A 21 14.24 9.35 -5.15
CA GLU A 21 14.62 9.02 -3.78
C GLU A 21 13.44 9.09 -2.81
N PHE A 22 13.54 8.32 -1.73
CA PHE A 22 12.52 8.28 -0.68
C PHE A 22 13.13 7.99 0.69
N TYR A 23 12.30 8.16 1.71
CA TYR A 23 12.57 7.76 3.08
C TYR A 23 11.34 7.07 3.67
N LEU A 24 11.47 6.42 4.83
CA LEU A 24 10.34 5.76 5.49
C LEU A 24 9.64 6.71 6.46
N ALA A 25 8.33 6.56 6.56
CA ALA A 25 7.51 7.26 7.54
C ALA A 25 7.99 7.00 8.98
N PRO A 26 7.76 7.93 9.91
CA PRO A 26 7.95 7.65 11.32
C PRO A 26 7.11 6.46 11.77
N GLU A 27 7.71 5.55 12.54
CA GLU A 27 7.03 4.36 13.08
C GLU A 27 6.88 4.40 14.60
N THR A 28 7.50 5.39 15.24
CA THR A 28 7.37 5.65 16.67
C THR A 28 6.67 6.99 16.91
N THR A 29 6.27 7.23 18.15
CA THR A 29 5.78 8.56 18.55
C THR A 29 6.94 9.39 19.11
N TYR A 30 6.76 10.71 19.19
CA TYR A 30 7.74 11.59 19.85
C TYR A 30 7.97 11.24 21.34
N LEU A 31 7.05 10.48 21.95
CA LEU A 31 7.15 10.02 23.34
C LEU A 31 7.87 8.67 23.48
N ALA A 32 8.21 8.01 22.37
CA ALA A 32 8.92 6.74 22.42
C ALA A 32 10.38 6.97 22.88
N PRO A 33 10.92 6.15 23.78
CA PRO A 33 12.30 6.28 24.28
C PRO A 33 13.38 5.86 23.26
N GLU A 34 12.97 5.46 22.05
CA GLU A 34 13.85 5.01 20.96
C GLU A 34 14.63 6.17 20.32
N PRO A 35 15.82 5.91 19.75
CA PRO A 35 16.69 6.96 19.18
C PRO A 35 16.04 7.80 18.07
N ASN A 36 14.93 7.32 17.49
CA ASN A 36 14.25 7.96 16.37
C ASN A 36 13.02 8.77 16.75
N GLY A 37 12.57 8.83 18.01
CA GLY A 37 11.61 9.82 18.55
C GLY A 37 10.50 10.37 17.62
N GLY A 38 9.82 9.53 16.84
CA GLY A 38 8.80 9.95 15.86
C GLY A 38 9.30 10.74 14.65
N LEU A 39 10.58 10.63 14.32
CA LEU A 39 11.21 11.15 13.12
C LEU A 39 11.13 10.14 11.96
N PRO A 40 11.11 10.61 10.71
CA PRO A 40 11.21 9.73 9.54
C PRO A 40 12.54 9.00 9.50
N ILE A 41 12.56 7.80 8.93
CA ILE A 41 13.72 6.90 8.94
C ILE A 41 14.40 6.92 7.57
N GLN A 42 15.72 7.11 7.56
CA GLN A 42 16.55 7.02 6.37
C GLN A 42 16.51 5.59 5.82
N SER A 43 16.11 5.45 4.55
CA SER A 43 16.17 4.17 3.82
C SER A 43 17.25 4.16 2.76
N ASN A 44 17.65 2.93 2.42
CA ASN A 44 18.34 2.62 1.18
C ASN A 44 17.34 2.58 0.00
N PRO A 45 17.80 2.62 -1.26
CA PRO A 45 16.91 2.62 -2.44
C PRO A 45 16.01 1.37 -2.57
N ASP A 46 16.36 0.26 -1.93
CA ASP A 46 15.55 -0.97 -1.88
C ASP A 46 14.59 -1.03 -0.68
N GLY A 47 14.45 0.09 0.05
CA GLY A 47 13.61 0.23 1.22
C GLY A 47 14.20 -0.36 2.51
N THR A 48 15.41 -0.97 2.45
CA THR A 48 16.10 -1.49 3.64
C THR A 48 16.65 -0.33 4.47
N VAL A 49 17.06 -0.63 5.69
CA VAL A 49 17.68 0.36 6.59
C VAL A 49 19.03 -0.15 7.05
N THR A 50 20.01 0.76 7.15
CA THR A 50 21.26 0.48 7.83
C THR A 50 21.00 0.50 9.33
N GLU A 51 21.35 -0.58 10.04
CA GLU A 51 21.13 -0.68 11.48
C GLU A 51 22.29 -0.03 12.27
N PRO A 52 21.99 0.70 13.36
CA PRO A 52 20.64 1.06 13.82
C PRO A 52 19.99 2.09 12.89
N GLU A 53 18.66 2.02 12.74
CA GLU A 53 17.88 3.00 11.97
C GLU A 53 18.27 4.45 12.28
N GLN A 54 18.47 5.27 11.25
CA GLN A 54 18.87 6.67 11.38
C GLN A 54 17.75 7.62 10.96
N PRO A 55 17.62 8.80 11.58
CA PRO A 55 16.68 9.80 11.13
C PRO A 55 17.08 10.39 9.78
N VAL A 56 16.08 10.77 8.98
CA VAL A 56 16.30 11.52 7.74
C VAL A 56 16.85 12.90 8.04
N THR A 57 17.92 13.28 7.35
CA THR A 57 18.52 14.62 7.44
C THR A 57 18.22 15.50 6.24
N GLU A 58 17.88 14.90 5.09
CA GLU A 58 17.61 15.59 3.83
C GLU A 58 16.29 15.14 3.21
N PHE A 59 15.34 16.06 3.08
CA PHE A 59 14.00 15.82 2.52
C PHE A 59 13.89 16.12 1.02
N LYS A 60 14.98 16.60 0.42
CA LYS A 60 15.10 16.85 -1.01
C LYS A 60 16.35 16.17 -1.54
N ASP A 61 16.34 15.77 -2.80
CA ASP A 61 17.54 15.31 -3.48
C ASP A 61 18.46 16.47 -3.88
N ALA A 62 19.59 16.14 -4.50
CA ALA A 62 20.59 17.10 -4.95
C ALA A 62 20.08 18.09 -6.01
N GLN A 63 18.95 17.79 -6.67
CA GLN A 63 18.30 18.66 -7.66
C GLN A 63 17.18 19.50 -7.04
N GLY A 64 16.92 19.35 -5.73
CA GLY A 64 15.88 20.06 -5.01
C GLY A 64 14.48 19.46 -5.16
N ALA A 65 14.35 18.28 -5.78
CA ALA A 65 13.09 17.57 -5.83
C ALA A 65 12.79 16.91 -4.47
N ILE A 66 11.52 16.90 -4.09
CA ILE A 66 11.05 16.41 -2.79
C ILE A 66 11.11 14.88 -2.78
N LYS A 67 11.79 14.31 -1.78
CA LYS A 67 11.81 12.86 -1.55
C LYS A 67 10.43 12.38 -1.12
N ARG A 68 10.00 11.23 -1.64
CA ARG A 68 8.75 10.58 -1.22
C ARG A 68 8.89 10.07 0.22
N GLN A 69 7.80 10.11 0.98
CA GLN A 69 7.70 9.37 2.25
C GLN A 69 6.98 8.05 1.99
N ALA A 70 7.61 6.93 2.30
CA ALA A 70 7.04 5.62 2.12
C ALA A 70 6.42 5.09 3.42
N ALA A 71 5.26 4.45 3.34
CA ALA A 71 4.68 3.73 4.47
C ALA A 71 5.25 2.31 4.51
N ARG A 72 5.84 1.90 5.64
CA ARG A 72 6.32 0.53 5.85
C ARG A 72 5.33 -0.27 6.70
N PHE A 73 5.02 -1.48 6.27
CA PHE A 73 4.11 -2.40 6.92
C PHE A 73 4.83 -3.70 7.30
N ARG A 74 4.36 -4.30 8.40
CA ARG A 74 4.92 -5.48 9.06
C ARG A 74 3.78 -6.41 9.47
N VAL A 75 4.01 -7.72 9.45
CA VAL A 75 3.07 -8.67 10.08
C VAL A 75 3.53 -8.93 11.50
N TYR A 76 2.60 -8.83 12.46
CA TYR A 76 2.80 -9.19 13.85
C TYR A 76 2.04 -10.46 14.18
N VAL A 77 2.63 -11.33 14.98
CA VAL A 77 1.99 -12.51 15.58
C VAL A 77 1.65 -12.22 17.04
N TYR A 78 0.45 -12.63 17.44
CA TYR A 78 -0.07 -12.54 18.80
C TYR A 78 -0.52 -13.93 19.25
N ASP A 79 0.04 -14.43 20.33
CA ASP A 79 -0.29 -15.72 20.94
C ASP A 79 -0.07 -15.68 22.46
N ASP A 80 -0.20 -16.84 23.13
CA ASP A 80 -0.01 -16.93 24.59
C ASP A 80 1.43 -16.63 25.05
N GLN A 81 2.42 -16.82 24.18
CA GLN A 81 3.83 -16.52 24.48
C GLN A 81 4.15 -15.03 24.24
N THR A 82 3.44 -14.41 23.30
CA THR A 82 3.64 -13.05 22.82
C THR A 82 2.34 -12.24 22.83
N PRO A 83 1.69 -12.06 24.00
CA PRO A 83 0.38 -11.40 24.06
C PRO A 83 0.43 -9.91 23.65
N GLY A 84 1.59 -9.25 23.78
CA GLY A 84 1.83 -7.89 23.29
C GLY A 84 2.16 -7.80 21.79
N GLY A 85 2.28 -8.94 21.12
CA GLY A 85 2.68 -9.05 19.73
C GLY A 85 4.19 -8.95 19.53
N ARG A 86 4.69 -9.70 18.54
CA ARG A 86 6.04 -9.50 17.99
C ARG A 86 5.98 -9.52 16.47
N GLU A 87 6.95 -8.89 15.83
CA GLU A 87 7.09 -8.98 14.37
C GLU A 87 7.35 -10.44 13.96
N LEU A 88 6.64 -10.89 12.92
CA LEU A 88 6.73 -12.22 12.36
C LEU A 88 8.01 -12.36 11.52
N GLN A 89 8.73 -13.47 11.69
CA GLN A 89 10.00 -13.74 11.01
C GLN A 89 9.85 -14.89 10.01
N ILE A 90 10.52 -14.78 8.87
CA ILE A 90 10.73 -15.90 7.96
C ILE A 90 11.40 -17.05 8.74
N GLY A 91 10.83 -18.25 8.60
CA GLY A 91 11.21 -19.45 9.35
C GLY A 91 10.41 -19.70 10.63
N ASP A 92 9.56 -18.76 11.08
CA ASP A 92 8.68 -18.97 12.23
C ASP A 92 7.76 -20.17 12.01
N ALA A 93 7.46 -20.91 13.09
CA ALA A 93 6.50 -21.99 13.05
C ALA A 93 5.08 -21.42 12.88
N ILE A 94 4.35 -21.95 11.90
CA ILE A 94 2.96 -21.59 11.62
C ILE A 94 2.10 -22.85 11.76
N GLN A 95 0.99 -22.72 12.46
CA GLN A 95 -0.05 -23.76 12.53
C GLN A 95 -1.36 -23.14 12.07
N GLY A 96 -2.11 -23.88 11.25
CA GLY A 96 -3.39 -23.42 10.75
C GLY A 96 -4.33 -24.57 10.42
N LEU A 97 -5.59 -24.20 10.16
CA LEU A 97 -6.61 -25.10 9.67
C LEU A 97 -6.69 -24.96 8.15
N ASN A 98 -6.53 -26.06 7.42
CA ASN A 98 -6.92 -26.10 6.03
C ASN A 98 -8.46 -26.09 5.97
N GLN A 99 -9.05 -24.98 5.54
CA GLN A 99 -10.52 -24.83 5.52
C GLN A 99 -11.22 -25.80 4.55
N THR A 100 -10.51 -26.28 3.53
CA THR A 100 -11.07 -27.22 2.54
C THR A 100 -11.08 -28.64 3.08
N SER A 101 -9.99 -29.10 3.70
CA SER A 101 -9.89 -30.48 4.20
C SER A 101 -10.29 -30.66 5.67
N GLY A 102 -10.38 -29.57 6.43
CA GLY A 102 -10.58 -29.60 7.89
C GLY A 102 -9.36 -30.08 8.68
N GLN A 103 -8.24 -30.35 8.01
CA GLN A 103 -7.01 -30.84 8.65
C GLN A 103 -6.18 -29.71 9.22
N ILE A 104 -5.49 -29.99 10.32
CA ILE A 104 -4.56 -29.06 10.93
C ILE A 104 -3.19 -29.27 10.29
N PHE A 105 -2.61 -28.23 9.72
CA PHE A 105 -1.23 -28.27 9.25
C PHE A 105 -0.32 -27.53 10.21
N SER A 106 0.94 -27.96 10.28
CA SER A 106 2.04 -27.19 10.86
C SER A 106 3.17 -27.08 9.85
N GLY A 107 3.87 -25.96 9.85
CA GLY A 107 4.94 -25.70 8.90
C GLY A 107 5.80 -24.53 9.33
N THR A 108 6.70 -24.11 8.44
CA THR A 108 7.55 -22.93 8.63
C THR A 108 7.20 -21.85 7.63
N LEU A 109 7.19 -20.59 8.08
CA LEU A 109 6.97 -19.45 7.21
C LEU A 109 8.10 -19.37 6.16
N ALA A 110 7.72 -19.42 4.89
CA ALA A 110 8.64 -19.37 3.76
C ALA A 110 8.71 -17.98 3.12
N ASP A 111 7.58 -17.28 3.06
CA ASP A 111 7.46 -15.98 2.40
C ASP A 111 6.23 -15.22 2.89
N ILE A 112 6.19 -13.91 2.62
CA ILE A 112 5.01 -13.07 2.83
C ILE A 112 4.71 -12.38 1.49
N ALA A 113 3.55 -12.70 0.93
CA ALA A 113 3.02 -12.01 -0.24
C ALA A 113 2.13 -10.85 0.23
N TRP A 114 2.43 -9.65 -0.23
CA TRP A 114 1.74 -8.42 0.12
C TRP A 114 0.94 -7.92 -1.07
N THR A 115 -0.33 -7.58 -0.87
CA THR A 115 -1.19 -6.99 -1.91
C THR A 115 -1.73 -5.65 -1.45
N THR A 116 -1.51 -4.62 -2.27
CA THR A 116 -1.99 -3.26 -2.03
C THR A 116 -2.84 -2.81 -3.21
N TYR A 117 -3.95 -2.10 -2.95
CA TYR A 117 -4.86 -1.65 -4.00
C TYR A 117 -5.17 -0.16 -3.88
N LEU A 118 -4.32 0.68 -4.48
CA LEU A 118 -4.50 2.14 -4.48
C LEU A 118 -5.51 2.58 -5.54
N ALA A 119 -6.37 3.55 -5.20
CA ALA A 119 -7.22 4.25 -6.17
C ALA A 119 -7.38 5.74 -5.80
N ASN A 120 -7.80 6.56 -6.77
CA ASN A 120 -8.20 7.95 -6.56
C ASN A 120 -9.63 8.16 -7.09
N LYS A 121 -10.56 8.49 -6.19
CA LYS A 121 -11.97 8.74 -6.55
C LYS A 121 -12.37 10.21 -6.57
N LYS A 122 -11.44 11.14 -6.35
CA LYS A 122 -11.74 12.57 -6.13
C LYS A 122 -12.55 13.20 -7.25
N ALA A 123 -12.20 12.92 -8.52
CA ALA A 123 -12.90 13.49 -9.67
C ALA A 123 -14.32 12.89 -9.86
N SER A 124 -14.54 11.66 -9.40
CA SER A 124 -15.85 10.99 -9.46
C SER A 124 -16.80 11.36 -8.32
N TRP A 125 -16.28 11.98 -7.25
CA TRP A 125 -16.99 12.17 -5.98
C TRP A 125 -17.85 13.44 -5.94
N TYR A 126 -18.50 13.67 -4.80
CA TYR A 126 -19.22 14.90 -4.48
C TYR A 126 -18.29 16.11 -4.39
N GLU A 127 -18.83 17.30 -4.62
CA GLU A 127 -18.17 18.55 -4.28
C GLU A 127 -17.88 18.63 -2.77
N PHE A 128 -16.80 19.31 -2.40
CA PHE A 128 -16.55 19.67 -1.02
C PHE A 128 -17.34 20.93 -0.64
N GLN A 129 -18.28 20.80 0.30
CA GLN A 129 -19.11 21.89 0.84
C GLN A 129 -19.01 21.93 2.38
N GLN A 130 -17.78 22.10 2.88
CA GLN A 130 -17.44 22.15 4.30
C GLN A 130 -17.89 20.90 5.08
N LEU A 131 -18.96 21.00 5.87
CA LEU A 131 -19.48 19.92 6.69
C LEU A 131 -20.64 19.17 6.01
N GLU A 132 -21.14 19.68 4.88
CA GLU A 132 -22.21 19.02 4.15
C GLU A 132 -21.73 17.65 3.65
N GLY A 133 -22.51 16.60 3.97
CA GLY A 133 -22.17 15.21 3.68
C GLY A 133 -21.52 14.43 4.83
N GLU A 134 -21.18 15.05 5.97
CA GLU A 134 -20.53 14.35 7.10
C GLU A 134 -21.36 13.19 7.68
N HIS A 135 -22.68 13.26 7.54
CA HIS A 135 -23.64 12.22 7.95
C HIS A 135 -24.25 11.46 6.76
N GLY A 136 -23.63 11.58 5.57
CA GLY A 136 -24.14 11.05 4.32
C GLY A 136 -24.62 12.14 3.38
N TYR A 137 -24.61 11.83 2.08
CA TYR A 137 -24.97 12.76 1.01
C TYR A 137 -26.45 12.67 0.68
N ALA A 138 -27.14 13.81 0.63
CA ALA A 138 -28.48 13.88 0.09
C ALA A 138 -28.48 13.56 -1.42
N PRO A 139 -29.57 13.05 -2.00
CA PRO A 139 -29.62 12.70 -3.43
C PRO A 139 -29.31 13.87 -4.39
N ASN A 140 -29.47 15.11 -3.94
CA ASN A 140 -29.20 16.33 -4.71
C ASN A 140 -27.86 16.99 -4.37
N HIS A 141 -27.01 16.36 -3.55
CA HIS A 141 -25.69 16.91 -3.27
C HIS A 141 -24.87 16.99 -4.57
N PRO A 142 -24.26 18.15 -4.88
CA PRO A 142 -23.57 18.32 -6.16
C PRO A 142 -22.37 17.39 -6.29
N LEU A 143 -22.19 16.90 -7.52
CA LEU A 143 -21.07 16.07 -7.94
C LEU A 143 -19.98 16.94 -8.56
N ARG A 144 -18.71 16.57 -8.33
CA ARG A 144 -17.64 17.02 -9.22
C ARG A 144 -17.85 16.42 -10.61
N ASN A 145 -17.45 17.16 -11.63
CA ASN A 145 -17.65 16.81 -13.03
C ASN A 145 -19.13 16.50 -13.32
N ALA A 146 -20.06 17.32 -12.83
CA ALA A 146 -21.50 17.07 -12.93
C ALA A 146 -22.01 16.99 -14.38
N GLY A 147 -21.29 17.61 -15.33
CA GLY A 147 -21.58 17.49 -16.77
C GLY A 147 -21.40 16.08 -17.35
N ILE A 148 -20.71 15.18 -16.64
CA ILE A 148 -20.57 13.77 -17.01
C ILE A 148 -21.65 12.97 -16.30
N THR A 149 -22.71 12.63 -17.04
CA THR A 149 -23.93 12.00 -16.52
C THR A 149 -24.04 10.51 -16.83
N ASP A 150 -23.38 10.04 -17.89
CA ASP A 150 -23.33 8.62 -18.26
C ASP A 150 -22.56 7.80 -17.18
N PRO A 151 -23.16 6.75 -16.59
CA PRO A 151 -22.54 5.98 -15.52
C PRO A 151 -21.17 5.39 -15.87
N ASP A 152 -21.03 4.83 -17.08
CA ASP A 152 -19.77 4.23 -17.54
C ASP A 152 -18.67 5.29 -17.70
N SER A 153 -19.06 6.48 -18.19
CA SER A 153 -18.16 7.63 -18.28
C SER A 153 -17.78 8.19 -16.92
N ARG A 154 -18.67 8.15 -15.91
CA ARG A 154 -18.33 8.53 -14.53
C ARG A 154 -17.33 7.58 -13.89
N GLN A 155 -17.42 6.28 -14.18
CA GLN A 155 -16.44 5.31 -13.69
C GLN A 155 -15.02 5.65 -14.18
N LYS A 156 -14.90 6.23 -15.39
CA LYS A 156 -13.62 6.69 -15.95
C LYS A 156 -13.01 7.90 -15.23
N LEU A 157 -13.72 8.52 -14.28
CA LEU A 157 -13.17 9.57 -13.41
C LEU A 157 -12.36 9.02 -12.23
N ILE A 158 -12.37 7.70 -12.01
CA ILE A 158 -11.61 7.05 -10.93
C ILE A 158 -10.25 6.63 -11.47
N ILE A 159 -9.15 7.10 -10.90
CA ILE A 159 -7.83 6.55 -11.24
C ILE A 159 -7.68 5.22 -10.52
N ASP A 160 -7.58 4.14 -11.29
CA ASP A 160 -7.60 2.77 -10.82
C ASP A 160 -6.57 1.91 -11.59
N PRO A 161 -5.36 1.70 -11.04
CA PRO A 161 -4.33 0.82 -11.60
C PRO A 161 -4.56 -0.68 -11.34
N GLY A 162 -5.60 -1.05 -10.59
CA GLY A 162 -5.76 -2.39 -10.05
C GLY A 162 -4.83 -2.71 -8.87
N PRO A 163 -5.06 -3.83 -8.17
CA PRO A 163 -4.21 -4.28 -7.07
C PRO A 163 -2.85 -4.76 -7.57
N GLN A 164 -1.79 -4.49 -6.82
CA GLN A 164 -0.44 -5.01 -7.07
C GLN A 164 0.01 -5.91 -5.94
N THR A 165 0.72 -6.99 -6.29
CA THR A 165 1.22 -7.99 -5.34
C THR A 165 2.73 -8.15 -5.46
N VAL A 166 3.43 -8.13 -4.33
CA VAL A 166 4.88 -8.38 -4.22
C VAL A 166 5.17 -9.44 -3.17
N SER A 167 6.31 -10.12 -3.29
CA SER A 167 6.77 -11.08 -2.29
C SER A 167 8.27 -10.97 -2.03
N VAL A 168 8.73 -11.41 -0.86
CA VAL A 168 10.08 -11.15 -0.37
C VAL A 168 11.08 -12.12 -0.99
N THR A 169 10.75 -13.41 -0.95
CA THR A 169 11.64 -14.47 -1.45
C THR A 169 11.27 -14.94 -2.85
N GLY A 170 10.15 -14.47 -3.41
CA GLY A 170 9.68 -14.85 -4.75
C GLY A 170 9.11 -16.27 -4.80
N VAL A 171 8.98 -16.96 -3.66
CA VAL A 171 8.47 -18.33 -3.56
C VAL A 171 7.04 -18.42 -4.12
N SER A 172 6.29 -17.33 -4.04
CA SER A 172 4.91 -17.23 -4.52
C SER A 172 4.80 -16.81 -6.00
N GLY A 173 5.93 -16.67 -6.72
CA GLY A 173 5.98 -16.23 -8.12
C GLY A 173 5.74 -14.74 -8.34
N TYR A 174 5.56 -13.95 -7.26
CA TYR A 174 5.41 -12.50 -7.34
C TYR A 174 6.77 -11.80 -7.34
N PRO A 175 6.89 -10.66 -8.06
CA PRO A 175 8.11 -9.87 -8.05
C PRO A 175 8.36 -9.27 -6.65
N ASN A 176 9.58 -8.76 -6.43
CA ASN A 176 9.90 -8.01 -5.21
C ASN A 176 9.44 -6.55 -5.28
N THR A 177 9.17 -6.01 -6.48
CA THR A 177 8.63 -4.66 -6.69
C THR A 177 7.51 -4.69 -7.71
N ALA A 178 6.56 -3.76 -7.58
CA ALA A 178 5.48 -3.58 -8.54
C ALA A 178 5.03 -2.11 -8.60
N GLN A 179 4.56 -1.67 -9.77
CA GLN A 179 4.17 -0.29 -10.03
C GLN A 179 2.66 -0.17 -10.18
N PHE A 180 2.06 0.85 -9.59
CA PHE A 180 0.68 1.25 -9.86
C PHE A 180 0.58 2.11 -11.12
N ALA A 181 1.24 1.68 -12.19
CA ALA A 181 1.40 2.45 -13.42
C ALA A 181 0.62 1.85 -14.59
N LEU A 182 0.24 2.71 -15.53
CA LEU A 182 -0.51 2.32 -16.72
C LEU A 182 0.21 1.19 -17.49
N GLY A 183 -0.49 0.07 -17.67
CA GLY A 183 0.02 -1.10 -18.37
C GLY A 183 0.89 -2.04 -17.53
N GLN A 184 1.15 -1.74 -16.25
CA GLN A 184 1.95 -2.58 -15.35
C GLN A 184 1.13 -3.62 -14.56
N ASN A 185 -0.14 -3.81 -14.91
CA ASN A 185 -1.02 -4.85 -14.36
C ASN A 185 -1.82 -5.57 -15.46
N PRO A 186 -1.14 -6.28 -16.38
CA PRO A 186 -1.80 -6.90 -17.52
C PRO A 186 -2.81 -7.96 -17.07
N GLY A 187 -4.01 -7.95 -17.66
CA GLY A 187 -5.09 -8.88 -17.33
C GLY A 187 -6.08 -8.35 -16.28
N MET A 188 -5.77 -7.23 -15.61
CA MET A 188 -6.71 -6.52 -14.74
C MET A 188 -7.23 -5.26 -15.46
N PRO A 189 -8.53 -4.91 -15.33
CA PRO A 189 -9.03 -3.62 -15.79
C PRO A 189 -8.26 -2.49 -15.10
N GLN A 190 -7.81 -1.52 -15.90
CA GLN A 190 -7.14 -0.32 -15.42
C GLN A 190 -7.84 0.91 -16.00
N ASN A 191 -7.92 1.98 -15.21
CA ASN A 191 -8.42 3.26 -15.65
C ASN A 191 -7.48 4.40 -15.24
N PHE A 192 -7.02 5.15 -16.23
CA PHE A 192 -6.25 6.37 -16.05
C PHE A 192 -6.89 7.48 -16.89
N PRO A 193 -6.77 8.75 -16.48
CA PRO A 193 -7.23 9.85 -17.30
C PRO A 193 -6.41 9.90 -18.62
N PRO A 194 -6.98 10.49 -19.69
CA PRO A 194 -6.17 10.81 -20.87
C PRO A 194 -5.06 11.82 -20.51
N PRO A 195 -4.10 12.10 -21.41
CA PRO A 195 -3.04 13.06 -21.14
C PRO A 195 -3.58 14.40 -20.58
N LEU A 196 -3.00 14.83 -19.47
CA LEU A 196 -3.37 16.03 -18.72
C LEU A 196 -2.32 17.12 -18.84
N THR A 197 -2.75 18.37 -18.67
CA THR A 197 -1.88 19.55 -18.59
C THR A 197 -2.06 20.23 -17.22
N PRO A 198 -1.00 20.70 -16.53
CA PRO A 198 0.41 20.65 -16.93
C PRO A 198 1.08 19.28 -16.73
N ASN A 199 0.62 18.47 -15.77
CA ASN A 199 1.25 17.20 -15.46
C ASN A 199 0.26 16.04 -15.63
N SER A 200 0.63 15.08 -16.48
CA SER A 200 -0.12 13.85 -16.66
C SER A 200 0.09 12.87 -15.51
N ILE A 201 -0.93 12.07 -15.23
CA ILE A 201 -0.89 11.04 -14.19
C ILE A 201 -0.87 9.68 -14.89
N THR A 202 0.25 8.98 -14.76
CA THR A 202 0.46 7.65 -15.34
C THR A 202 0.77 6.59 -14.29
N THR A 203 0.80 6.98 -13.01
CA THR A 203 1.01 6.11 -11.86
C THR A 203 0.37 6.67 -10.59
N LEU A 204 -0.04 5.80 -9.67
CA LEU A 204 -0.38 6.17 -8.29
C LEU A 204 0.73 5.82 -7.27
N GLY A 205 1.89 5.37 -7.75
CA GLY A 205 3.05 5.02 -6.95
C GLY A 205 3.56 3.60 -7.22
N GLU A 206 4.18 3.01 -6.20
CA GLU A 206 4.82 1.69 -6.30
C GLU A 206 4.87 1.00 -4.93
N ILE A 207 5.06 -0.32 -4.95
CA ILE A 207 5.27 -1.14 -3.75
C ILE A 207 6.51 -1.99 -3.90
N MET A 208 7.14 -2.30 -2.78
CA MET A 208 8.27 -3.22 -2.70
C MET A 208 8.19 -4.11 -1.46
N ALA A 209 8.52 -5.38 -1.64
CA ALA A 209 8.78 -6.31 -0.55
C ALA A 209 10.21 -6.08 -0.06
N ASN A 210 10.35 -5.73 1.21
CA ASN A 210 11.60 -5.35 1.84
C ASN A 210 12.14 -6.49 2.73
N PRO A 211 13.27 -7.12 2.35
CA PRO A 211 13.94 -8.14 3.17
C PRO A 211 14.91 -7.49 4.17
N GLN A 212 14.43 -7.06 5.34
CA GLN A 212 15.32 -6.64 6.43
C GLN A 212 15.71 -7.86 7.28
N GLY A 213 16.81 -8.53 6.95
CA GLY A 213 17.26 -9.73 7.66
C GLY A 213 16.25 -10.89 7.53
N LYS A 214 15.58 -11.25 8.64
CA LYS A 214 14.52 -12.28 8.66
C LYS A 214 13.11 -11.73 8.53
N TYR A 215 12.96 -10.41 8.35
CA TYR A 215 11.65 -9.77 8.29
C TYR A 215 11.22 -9.54 6.85
N GLY A 216 9.98 -9.93 6.54
CA GLY A 216 9.35 -9.76 5.24
C GLY A 216 8.39 -8.58 5.23
N ARG A 217 8.91 -7.35 5.09
CA ARG A 217 8.13 -6.11 5.23
C ARG A 217 7.60 -5.64 3.87
N LEU A 218 6.58 -4.80 3.89
CA LEU A 218 6.10 -4.08 2.70
C LEU A 218 6.48 -2.60 2.82
N VAL A 219 6.90 -1.98 1.74
CA VAL A 219 7.06 -0.53 1.63
C VAL A 219 6.16 -0.04 0.50
N VAL A 220 5.34 0.97 0.79
CA VAL A 220 4.40 1.59 -0.16
C VAL A 220 4.81 3.05 -0.39
N LEU A 221 5.06 3.40 -1.65
CA LEU A 221 5.30 4.76 -2.09
C LEU A 221 4.08 5.28 -2.85
N GLY A 222 3.72 6.53 -2.60
CA GLY A 222 2.67 7.22 -3.35
C GLY A 222 3.15 7.74 -4.72
N GLY A 223 2.27 8.52 -5.36
CA GLY A 223 2.56 9.24 -6.60
C GLY A 223 3.67 10.30 -6.48
N ASN A 224 3.89 11.00 -7.59
CA ASN A 224 5.01 11.93 -7.77
C ASN A 224 4.63 13.40 -7.54
N GLY A 225 3.39 13.69 -7.14
CA GLY A 225 2.91 15.07 -7.00
C GLY A 225 2.34 15.65 -8.30
N ASN A 226 1.93 14.80 -9.24
CA ASN A 226 1.33 15.23 -10.49
C ASN A 226 -0.12 15.67 -10.29
N SER A 227 -0.46 16.80 -10.89
CA SER A 227 -1.83 17.29 -10.99
C SER A 227 -2.03 17.95 -12.35
N GLY A 228 -3.18 17.72 -12.96
CA GLY A 228 -3.48 18.24 -14.29
C GLY A 228 -4.95 18.15 -14.65
N SER A 229 -5.31 18.82 -15.73
CA SER A 229 -6.67 18.87 -16.25
C SER A 229 -6.76 18.30 -17.66
N VAL A 230 -7.92 17.72 -17.98
CA VAL A 230 -8.31 17.38 -19.35
C VAL A 230 -8.75 18.62 -20.16
N ASN A 231 -9.07 19.72 -19.48
CA ASN A 231 -9.53 20.94 -20.11
C ASN A 231 -8.36 21.71 -20.74
N ASN A 232 -8.57 22.21 -21.95
CA ASN A 232 -7.57 22.96 -22.73
C ASN A 232 -8.23 24.13 -23.48
N GLY A 233 -7.39 25.01 -24.07
CA GLY A 233 -7.84 26.18 -24.83
C GLY A 233 -7.71 27.50 -24.07
N MET A 234 -8.26 28.58 -24.64
CA MET A 234 -8.14 29.92 -24.05
C MET A 234 -8.76 29.96 -22.65
N GLY A 235 -7.94 30.23 -21.64
CA GLY A 235 -8.36 30.26 -20.23
C GLY A 235 -8.35 28.90 -19.52
N GLN A 236 -7.75 27.85 -20.10
CA GLN A 236 -7.58 26.53 -19.47
C GLN A 236 -6.13 26.01 -19.64
N PRO A 237 -5.63 25.15 -18.73
CA PRO A 237 -6.29 24.69 -17.52
C PRO A 237 -6.29 25.80 -16.44
N TYR A 238 -7.45 26.05 -15.82
CA TYR A 238 -7.60 27.06 -14.77
C TYR A 238 -8.19 26.44 -13.49
N ILE A 239 -7.74 26.92 -12.34
CA ILE A 239 -8.23 26.53 -11.02
C ILE A 239 -9.15 27.64 -10.53
N HIS A 240 -10.45 27.36 -10.47
CA HIS A 240 -11.47 28.33 -10.08
C HIS A 240 -11.68 28.40 -8.57
N THR A 241 -11.49 27.28 -7.88
CA THR A 241 -11.76 27.17 -6.44
C THR A 241 -10.67 26.37 -5.74
N PHE A 242 -10.62 26.46 -4.41
CA PHE A 242 -9.64 25.72 -3.61
C PHE A 242 -9.87 24.20 -3.59
N ALA A 243 -11.08 23.71 -3.91
CA ALA A 243 -11.44 22.30 -3.71
C ALA A 243 -12.19 21.64 -4.88
N ASN A 244 -13.03 22.37 -5.63
CA ASN A 244 -13.90 21.81 -6.65
C ASN A 244 -13.51 22.40 -8.01
N ASN A 245 -12.75 21.64 -8.80
CA ASN A 245 -12.27 22.05 -10.11
C ASN A 245 -12.56 20.93 -11.11
N ASP A 246 -13.60 21.10 -11.93
CA ASP A 246 -13.98 20.10 -12.93
C ASP A 246 -12.88 19.91 -13.98
N GLY A 247 -12.74 18.67 -14.44
CA GLY A 247 -11.71 18.22 -15.37
C GLY A 247 -10.34 17.98 -14.72
N TRP A 248 -10.14 18.28 -13.44
CA TRP A 248 -8.85 18.11 -12.75
C TRP A 248 -8.72 16.74 -12.06
N PHE A 249 -7.48 16.25 -12.05
CA PHE A 249 -7.03 15.04 -11.40
C PHE A 249 -5.73 15.30 -10.63
N ASP A 250 -5.49 14.52 -9.58
CA ASP A 250 -4.21 14.44 -8.87
C ASP A 250 -3.81 12.98 -8.60
N ASP A 251 -2.56 12.74 -8.23
CA ASP A 251 -2.01 11.41 -7.95
C ASP A 251 -1.98 11.03 -6.46
N ILE A 252 -2.82 11.69 -5.65
CA ILE A 252 -3.19 11.20 -4.32
C ILE A 252 -3.90 9.85 -4.47
N SER A 253 -3.83 9.00 -3.47
CA SER A 253 -4.56 7.74 -3.45
C SER A 253 -4.67 7.19 -2.04
N ASP A 254 -5.55 6.22 -1.87
CA ASP A 254 -5.64 5.41 -0.68
C ASP A 254 -6.16 4.02 -1.05
N GLY A 255 -6.01 3.07 -0.14
CA GLY A 255 -6.48 1.72 -0.39
C GLY A 255 -6.09 0.68 0.65
N PRO A 256 -6.67 -0.53 0.53
CA PRO A 256 -6.38 -1.63 1.44
C PRO A 256 -4.97 -2.20 1.22
N VAL A 257 -4.39 -2.69 2.31
CA VAL A 257 -3.16 -3.48 2.36
C VAL A 257 -3.49 -4.83 2.99
N THR A 258 -3.15 -5.91 2.29
CA THR A 258 -3.38 -7.28 2.73
C THR A 258 -2.11 -8.11 2.61
N ALA A 259 -2.03 -9.22 3.35
CA ALA A 259 -0.89 -10.10 3.34
C ALA A 259 -1.33 -11.57 3.39
N GLN A 260 -0.53 -12.41 2.75
CA GLN A 260 -0.67 -13.85 2.70
C GLN A 260 0.65 -14.50 3.10
N LEU A 261 0.60 -15.41 4.07
CA LEU A 261 1.74 -16.15 4.56
C LEU A 261 1.89 -17.43 3.75
N THR A 262 3.03 -17.61 3.09
CA THR A 262 3.36 -18.87 2.41
C THR A 262 4.08 -19.77 3.40
N VAL A 263 3.52 -20.94 3.67
CA VAL A 263 4.00 -21.87 4.70
C VAL A 263 4.47 -23.16 4.06
N ASN A 264 5.72 -23.54 4.29
CA ASN A 264 6.22 -24.87 3.96
C ASN A 264 5.69 -25.88 4.98
N VAL A 265 4.77 -26.75 4.57
CA VAL A 265 4.13 -27.71 5.47
C VAL A 265 5.12 -28.81 5.87
N THR A 266 5.22 -29.06 7.18
CA THR A 266 6.08 -30.10 7.76
C THR A 266 5.30 -31.25 8.38
N ALA A 267 4.05 -31.02 8.80
CA ALA A 267 3.14 -32.06 9.29
C ALA A 267 1.66 -31.70 9.06
N ILE A 268 0.83 -32.75 8.98
CA ILE A 268 -0.64 -32.68 8.87
C ILE A 268 -1.22 -33.59 9.94
N ASP A 269 -2.14 -33.08 10.76
CA ASP A 269 -2.76 -33.77 11.89
C ASP A 269 -1.72 -34.46 12.81
N GLY A 270 -0.58 -33.80 13.02
CA GLY A 270 0.55 -34.31 13.80
C GLY A 270 1.44 -35.33 13.09
N THR A 271 1.09 -35.76 11.89
CA THR A 271 1.89 -36.70 11.08
C THR A 271 2.82 -35.95 10.14
N LYS A 272 4.13 -36.23 10.22
CA LYS A 272 5.12 -35.59 9.35
C LYS A 272 4.86 -35.89 7.88
N VAL A 273 4.91 -34.86 7.03
CA VAL A 273 4.83 -35.02 5.57
C VAL A 273 6.13 -35.66 5.09
N LYS A 274 6.03 -36.72 4.26
CA LYS A 274 7.22 -37.39 3.73
C LYS A 274 7.85 -36.54 2.63
N LYS A 275 9.18 -36.56 2.56
CA LYS A 275 9.93 -35.90 1.49
C LYS A 275 9.55 -36.54 0.13
N GLY A 276 8.80 -35.80 -0.71
CA GLY A 276 8.34 -36.26 -2.02
C GLY A 276 6.82 -36.29 -2.22
N ASP A 277 6.02 -36.14 -1.16
CA ASP A 277 4.57 -35.98 -1.29
C ASP A 277 4.28 -34.55 -1.80
N VAL A 278 3.95 -34.43 -3.08
CA VAL A 278 3.83 -33.14 -3.80
C VAL A 278 2.54 -32.38 -3.45
N ALA A 279 1.52 -33.08 -2.94
CA ALA A 279 0.17 -32.55 -2.86
C ALA A 279 -0.04 -31.43 -1.82
N MET A 280 0.84 -31.27 -0.82
CA MET A 280 0.81 -30.14 0.14
C MET A 280 2.21 -29.78 0.64
N GLN A 281 3.11 -29.31 -0.24
CA GLN A 281 4.40 -28.76 0.21
C GLN A 281 4.27 -27.31 0.70
N GLN A 282 3.36 -26.54 0.12
CA GLN A 282 3.08 -25.17 0.51
C GLN A 282 1.59 -24.91 0.64
N VAL A 283 1.23 -24.16 1.67
CA VAL A 283 -0.12 -23.63 1.87
C VAL A 283 -0.04 -22.13 2.11
N THR A 284 -1.11 -21.44 1.75
CA THR A 284 -1.22 -20.00 1.97
C THR A 284 -2.21 -19.71 3.08
N VAL A 285 -1.82 -18.84 4.02
CA VAL A 285 -2.67 -18.39 5.13
C VAL A 285 -2.89 -16.89 4.99
N ALA A 286 -4.13 -16.46 4.84
CA ALA A 286 -4.46 -15.04 4.88
C ALA A 286 -4.19 -14.47 6.28
N VAL A 287 -3.58 -13.29 6.35
CA VAL A 287 -3.41 -12.56 7.61
C VAL A 287 -4.79 -12.07 8.10
N ASP A 288 -5.09 -12.25 9.38
CA ASP A 288 -6.46 -12.09 9.93
C ASP A 288 -7.01 -10.66 9.82
N GLN A 289 -6.14 -9.65 9.90
CA GLN A 289 -6.51 -8.25 9.86
C GLN A 289 -5.76 -7.50 8.77
N SER A 290 -6.51 -6.97 7.81
CA SER A 290 -6.00 -6.05 6.79
C SER A 290 -5.67 -4.69 7.38
N SER A 291 -4.89 -3.91 6.63
CA SER A 291 -4.54 -2.54 6.94
C SER A 291 -5.01 -1.61 5.81
N TRP A 292 -4.79 -0.31 5.96
CA TRP A 292 -5.03 0.71 4.94
C TRP A 292 -3.77 1.55 4.73
N VAL A 293 -3.61 2.11 3.54
CA VAL A 293 -2.59 3.13 3.26
C VAL A 293 -3.27 4.37 2.72
N ILE A 294 -2.80 5.54 3.17
CA ILE A 294 -3.21 6.84 2.66
C ILE A 294 -1.97 7.54 2.12
N VAL A 295 -2.04 8.02 0.89
CA VAL A 295 -1.03 8.88 0.28
C VAL A 295 -1.46 10.33 0.48
N GLY A 296 -0.69 11.11 1.23
CA GLY A 296 -0.93 12.52 1.48
C GLY A 296 0.05 13.44 0.75
N TYR A 297 -0.18 14.75 0.88
CA TYR A 297 0.79 15.76 0.47
C TYR A 297 2.09 15.68 1.31
N PRO A 298 3.22 16.24 0.84
CA PRO A 298 4.42 16.37 1.66
C PRO A 298 4.13 17.02 3.02
N ARG A 299 4.84 16.58 4.06
CA ARG A 299 4.83 17.24 5.38
C ARG A 299 6.04 18.15 5.42
N TYR A 300 5.80 19.44 5.18
CA TYR A 300 6.82 20.49 5.23
C TYR A 300 7.25 20.82 6.66
#